data_AF-A0A960JMF3-F1
#
_entry.id   AF-A0A960JMF3-F1
#
_cell.length_a   1.000
_cell.length_b   1.000
_cell.length_c   1.000
_cell.angle_alpha   90.00
_cell.angle_beta   90.00
_cell.angle_gamma   90.00
#
_symmetry.space_group_name_H-M   'P 1'
#
loop_
_entity.id
_entity.type
_entity.pdbx_description
1 polymer ?
#
loop_
_entity_poly.entity_id
_entity_poly.type
_entity_poly.pdbx_seq_one_letter_code
_entity_poly.pdbx_strand_id
1 'polypeptide(L)' 'MTRVAPLAEEANHHPDWSNSYNTVTIELISHDVGTLTERDTRLAKAIHRVA' A
#
# COMPACT_ATOMS: atom_id res chain seq x y z
N MET A 1 7.11 -5.01 -5.31
CA MET A 1 5.95 -5.76 -4.77
C MET A 1 6.35 -6.66 -3.59
N THR A 2 7.31 -7.58 -3.73
CA THR A 2 7.72 -8.50 -2.63
C THR A 2 8.16 -7.82 -1.34
N ARG A 3 8.82 -6.66 -1.42
CA ARG A 3 9.21 -5.86 -0.23
C ARG A 3 8.02 -5.15 0.44
N VAL A 4 6.93 -4.93 -0.29
CA VAL A 4 5.75 -4.20 0.18
C VAL A 4 4.73 -5.16 0.81
N ALA A 5 4.59 -6.37 0.26
CA ALA A 5 3.67 -7.40 0.79
C ALA A 5 3.77 -7.62 2.31
N PRO A 6 4.95 -7.84 2.93
CA PRO A 6 5.03 -8.03 4.38
C PRO A 6 4.66 -6.78 5.18
N LEU A 7 4.87 -5.58 4.65
CA LEU A 7 4.47 -4.33 5.31
C LEU A 7 2.93 -4.17 5.32
N ALA A 8 2.26 -4.58 4.25
CA ALA A 8 0.81 -4.60 4.16
C ALA A 8 0.20 -5.62 5.13
N GLU A 9 0.78 -6.81 5.23
CA GLU A 9 0.38 -7.84 6.20
C GLU A 9 0.57 -7.38 7.65
N GLU A 10 1.73 -6.82 8.00
CA GLU A 10 1.98 -6.29 9.35
C GLU A 10 1.02 -5.15 9.71
N ALA A 11 0.69 -4.30 8.74
CA ALA A 11 -0.27 -3.22 8.92
C ALA A 11 -1.74 -3.68 8.98
N ASN A 12 -2.02 -4.95 8.62
CA ASN A 12 -3.36 -5.45 8.32
C ASN A 12 -4.14 -4.47 7.42
N HIS A 13 -3.46 -3.97 6.38
CA HIS A 13 -3.98 -2.98 5.46
C HIS A 13 -3.32 -3.18 4.10
N HIS A 14 -4.11 -3.38 3.06
CA HIS A 14 -3.60 -3.83 1.76
C HIS A 14 -3.80 -2.76 0.69
N PRO A 15 -2.78 -2.48 -0.14
CA PRO A 15 -2.95 -1.59 -1.28
C PRO A 15 -3.69 -2.27 -2.42
N ASP A 16 -4.35 -1.46 -3.24
CA ASP A 16 -4.63 -1.83 -4.61
C ASP A 16 -3.38 -1.54 -5.45
N TRP A 17 -2.94 -2.47 -6.29
CA TRP A 17 -1.79 -2.22 -7.16
C TRP A 17 -1.96 -2.82 -8.55
N SER A 18 -1.25 -2.25 -9.51
CA SER A 18 -1.11 -2.79 -10.86
C SER A 18 0.35 -2.79 -11.27
N ASN A 19 0.75 -3.73 -12.11
CA ASN A 19 2.11 -3.87 -12.60
C ASN A 19 2.13 -3.93 -14.13
N SER A 20 2.95 -3.10 -14.75
CA SER A 20 3.25 -3.13 -16.19
C SER A 20 4.76 -3.18 -16.38
N TYR A 21 5.27 -4.38 -16.67
CA TYR A 21 6.70 -4.69 -16.79
C TYR A 21 7.54 -4.21 -15.60
N ASN A 22 8.10 -3.00 -15.68
CA ASN A 22 8.95 -2.39 -14.67
C ASN A 22 8.26 -1.27 -13.86
N THR A 23 6.99 -0.99 -14.13
CA THR A 23 6.22 0.07 -13.46
C THR A 23 5.15 -0.55 -12.56
N VAL A 24 5.17 -0.20 -11.28
CA VAL A 24 4.15 -0.62 -10.31
C VAL A 24 3.41 0.62 -9.83
N THR A 25 2.10 0.67 -10.05
CA THR A 25 1.21 1.70 -9.50
C THR A 25 0.61 1.16 -8.22
N ILE A 26 0.62 1.96 -7.15
CA ILE A 26 0.09 1.60 -5.83
C ILE A 26 -0.93 2.67 -5.43
N GLU A 27 -2.15 2.22 -5.12
CA GLU A 27 -3.26 3.01 -4.65
C GLU A 27 -3.63 2.57 -3.22
N LEU A 28 -3.93 3.53 -2.36
CA LEU A 28 -4.21 3.30 -0.94
C LEU A 28 -5.51 4.00 -0.55
N ILE A 29 -6.45 3.21 -0.07
CA ILE A 29 -7.71 3.67 0.49
C ILE A 29 -8.17 2.67 1.56
N SER A 30 -8.82 3.16 2.61
CA SER A 30 -9.46 2.30 3.59
C SER A 30 -10.83 1.87 3.06
N HIS A 31 -10.91 0.70 2.41
CA HIS A 31 -12.13 0.22 1.74
C HIS A 31 -13.33 0.12 2.67
N ASP A 32 -13.12 -0.21 3.94
CA ASP A 32 -14.17 -0.28 4.97
C ASP A 32 -14.81 1.07 5.27
N VAL A 33 -14.04 2.16 5.11
CA VAL A 33 -14.52 3.54 5.32
C VAL A 33 -14.90 4.21 3.99
N GLY A 34 -14.38 3.70 2.87
CA GLY A 34 -14.57 4.27 1.53
C GLY A 34 -13.84 5.60 1.32
N THR A 35 -12.87 5.94 2.18
CA THR A 35 -12.12 7.20 2.11
C THR A 35 -10.69 7.04 2.67
N LEU A 36 -9.88 8.08 2.55
CA LEU A 36 -8.52 8.11 3.06
C LEU A 36 -8.51 8.17 4.59
N THR A 37 -7.72 7.32 5.23
CA THR A 37 -7.49 7.34 6.67
C THR A 37 -6.00 7.36 7.01
N GLU A 38 -5.68 7.37 8.30
CA GLU A 38 -4.30 7.31 8.77
C GLU A 38 -3.61 5.98 8.41
N ARG A 39 -4.37 4.89 8.26
CA ARG A 39 -3.86 3.56 7.83
C ARG A 39 -3.17 3.67 6.47
N ASP A 40 -3.83 4.35 5.53
CA ASP A 40 -3.32 4.63 4.19
C ASP A 40 -2.01 5.41 4.25
N THR A 41 -2.01 6.51 5.03
CA THR A 41 -0.83 7.37 5.16
C THR A 41 0.35 6.64 5.81
N ARG A 42 0.08 5.77 6.79
CA ARG A 42 1.12 4.99 7.47
C ARG A 42 1.74 3.96 6.54
N LEU A 43 0.91 3.24 5.79
CA LEU A 43 1.40 2.26 4.82
C LEU A 43 2.15 2.93 3.67
N ALA A 44 1.68 4.07 3.16
CA ALA A 44 2.38 4.86 2.15
C ALA A 44 3.80 5.23 2.60
N LYS A 45 3.96 5.69 3.85
CA LYS A 45 5.28 6.01 4.43
C LYS A 45 6.18 4.78 4.55
N ALA A 46 5.62 3.63 4.94
CA ALA A 46 6.38 2.38 5.05
C ALA A 46 6.86 1.91 3.65
N ILE A 47 5.97 1.97 2.65
CA ILE A 47 6.28 1.65 1.25
C ILE A 47 7.38 2.57 0.71
N HIS A 48 7.30 3.88 0.98
CA HIS A 48 8.30 4.84 0.52
C HIS A 48 9.72 4.54 1.03
N ARG A 49 9.87 3.91 2.20
CA ARG A 49 11.18 3.52 2.74
C ARG A 49 11.79 2.30 2.04
N VAL A 50 10.99 1.52 1.32
CA VAL A 50 11.41 0.29 0.66
C VAL A 50 11.26 0.31 -0.87
N ALA A 51 10.75 1.41 -1.41
CA ALA A 51 10.79 1.72 -2.84
C ALA A 51 12.22 2.13 -3.22
#